data_AF-A0A0C3PDS9-F1
#
_entry.id   AF-A0A0C3PDS9-F1
#
_cell.length_a   1.000
_cell.length_b   1.000
_cell.length_c   1.000
_cell.angle_alpha   90.00
_cell.angle_beta   90.00
_cell.angle_gamma   90.00
#
_symmetry.space_group_name_H-M   'P 1'
#
loop_
_entity.id
_entity.type
_entity.pdbx_description
1 polymer ?
#
loop_
_entity_poly.entity_id
_entity_poly.type
_entity_poly.pdbx_seq_one_letter_code
_entity_poly.pdbx_strand_id
1 'polypeptide(L)'
;VWHKCVDIVTAGLKRVAEIGTMMPDPHGYRRYCFTPLVAWTADLPEQLMIACVSKSASPVTEATHKQFGDSHSHSSRTGDLTLQRIEQVARGTHPWNNLSRFQREAKTIQLSGVHLPFWRNWPFADPSIFLLPEILHTCHKFFFDHVLSWCRELLEDDLDARFKCHHKRVAVRHFAGGVSHIKQMTGREHRDIQRTIVPMIAGCVPPRFLRAIRAIISFIYQAQSPIHTDTSVKEMESSLQEFHAHKDAIIEANARKTRSAGTKNDFHIPKLELFHSFAAAIRNNSGLIQYTADVSERLLITHCKRPFERTNKNKD
;
A
#
# COMPACT_ATOMS: atom_id res chain seq x y z
N VAL A 1 18.28 -14.00 -4.16
CA VAL A 1 18.52 -14.51 -2.78
C VAL A 1 17.23 -14.60 -1.99
N TRP A 2 16.51 -13.50 -1.74
CA TRP A 2 15.28 -13.50 -0.93
C TRP A 2 14.26 -14.59 -1.29
N HIS A 3 13.82 -14.67 -2.56
CA HIS A 3 12.87 -15.72 -2.98
C HIS A 3 13.38 -17.12 -2.72
N LYS A 4 14.69 -17.40 -2.89
CA LYS A 4 15.26 -18.72 -2.62
C LYS A 4 15.23 -19.06 -1.13
N CYS A 5 15.50 -18.08 -0.25
CA CYS A 5 15.41 -18.29 1.19
C CYS A 5 13.97 -18.57 1.62
N VAL A 6 13.00 -17.78 1.13
CA VAL A 6 11.57 -18.01 1.43
C VAL A 6 11.13 -19.36 0.88
N ASP A 7 11.56 -19.74 -0.33
CA ASP A 7 11.29 -21.05 -0.94
C ASP A 7 11.71 -22.22 -0.05
N ILE A 8 12.89 -22.11 0.59
CA ILE A 8 13.43 -23.11 1.52
C ILE A 8 12.63 -23.14 2.82
N VAL A 9 12.43 -21.97 3.45
CA VAL A 9 11.76 -21.88 4.76
C VAL A 9 10.29 -22.31 4.68
N THR A 10 9.64 -22.10 3.54
CA THR A 10 8.22 -22.44 3.33
C THR A 10 7.99 -23.81 2.69
N ALA A 11 9.04 -24.60 2.44
CA ALA A 11 8.91 -25.89 1.75
C ALA A 11 7.92 -26.85 2.42
N GLY A 12 7.92 -26.91 3.76
CA GLY A 12 6.95 -27.71 4.51
C GLY A 12 5.51 -27.24 4.34
N LEU A 13 5.27 -25.91 4.35
CA LEU A 13 3.94 -25.33 4.15
C LEU A 13 3.41 -25.57 2.74
N LYS A 14 4.27 -25.54 1.73
CA LYS A 14 3.86 -25.86 0.35
C LYS A 14 3.44 -27.32 0.21
N ARG A 15 4.20 -28.23 0.82
CA ARG A 15 3.84 -29.65 0.85
C ARG A 15 2.49 -29.85 1.53
N VAL A 16 2.27 -29.23 2.69
CA VAL A 16 0.99 -29.34 3.42
C VAL A 16 -0.16 -28.66 2.66
N ALA A 17 0.09 -27.63 1.87
CA ALA A 17 -0.92 -27.03 0.98
C ALA A 17 -1.36 -27.99 -0.14
N GLU A 18 -0.50 -28.91 -0.56
CA GLU A 18 -0.78 -29.87 -1.64
C GLU A 18 -1.48 -31.13 -1.12
N ILE A 19 -0.94 -31.74 -0.07
CA ILE A 19 -1.36 -33.08 0.38
C ILE A 19 -2.03 -33.08 1.76
N GLY A 20 -2.17 -31.93 2.41
CA GLY A 20 -2.69 -31.81 3.77
C GLY A 20 -1.81 -32.49 4.84
N THR A 21 -2.10 -32.23 6.11
CA THR A 21 -1.51 -32.95 7.24
C THR A 21 -2.40 -32.89 8.47
N MET A 22 -2.20 -33.80 9.43
CA MET A 22 -2.87 -33.72 10.72
C MET A 22 -2.21 -32.65 11.59
N MET A 23 -2.97 -31.65 12.04
CA MET A 23 -2.53 -30.60 12.95
C MET A 23 -3.47 -30.49 14.15
N PRO A 24 -2.96 -30.20 15.37
CA PRO A 24 -3.82 -29.94 16.52
C PRO A 24 -4.54 -28.60 16.35
N ASP A 25 -5.83 -28.57 16.66
CA ASP A 25 -6.58 -27.33 16.83
C ASP A 25 -6.33 -26.70 18.24
N PRO A 26 -6.86 -25.50 18.54
CA PRO A 26 -6.69 -24.87 19.85
C PRO A 26 -7.23 -25.67 21.05
N HIS A 27 -8.05 -26.70 20.81
CA HIS A 27 -8.57 -27.60 21.83
C HIS A 27 -7.78 -28.92 21.91
N GLY A 28 -6.72 -29.08 21.11
CA GLY A 28 -5.87 -30.27 21.06
C GLY A 28 -6.39 -31.40 20.17
N TYR A 29 -7.52 -31.22 19.47
CA TYR A 29 -8.03 -32.24 18.55
C TYR A 29 -7.23 -32.23 17.25
N ARG A 30 -6.85 -33.41 16.76
CA ARG A 30 -6.18 -33.54 15.46
C ARG A 30 -7.19 -33.34 14.34
N ARG A 31 -6.95 -32.34 13.49
CA ARG A 31 -7.73 -32.06 12.29
C ARG A 31 -6.85 -32.23 11.05
N TYR A 32 -7.45 -32.73 9.97
CA TYR A 32 -6.78 -32.76 8.68
C TYR A 32 -6.87 -31.37 8.04
N CYS A 33 -5.72 -30.73 7.88
CA CYS A 33 -5.61 -29.31 7.56
C CYS A 33 -4.67 -29.08 6.37
N PHE A 34 -4.90 -27.99 5.65
CA PHE A 34 -4.06 -27.50 4.55
C PHE A 34 -3.47 -26.13 4.92
N THR A 35 -2.35 -25.76 4.30
CA THR A 35 -1.67 -24.47 4.54
C THR A 35 -1.53 -23.64 3.25
N PRO A 36 -2.64 -23.24 2.61
CA PRO A 36 -2.59 -22.34 1.47
C PRO A 36 -2.02 -20.98 1.88
N LEU A 37 -1.32 -20.31 0.94
CA LEU A 37 -0.91 -18.92 1.14
C LEU A 37 -2.09 -17.99 0.81
N VAL A 38 -2.80 -17.55 1.84
CA VAL A 38 -4.03 -16.74 1.69
C VAL A 38 -3.79 -15.24 1.72
N ALA A 39 -2.81 -14.80 2.51
CA ALA A 39 -2.55 -13.38 2.74
C ALA A 39 -1.07 -13.13 3.05
N TRP A 40 -0.57 -11.99 2.61
CA TRP A 40 0.77 -11.49 2.90
C TRP A 40 0.71 -9.98 3.13
N THR A 41 1.01 -9.56 4.36
CA THR A 41 1.16 -8.13 4.71
C THR A 41 2.57 -7.68 4.35
N ALA A 42 2.66 -6.71 3.45
CA ALA A 42 3.93 -6.15 2.96
C ALA A 42 3.74 -4.69 2.58
N ASP A 43 4.78 -3.87 2.73
CA ASP A 43 4.80 -2.53 2.16
C ASP A 43 4.96 -2.59 0.63
N LEU A 44 4.75 -1.46 -0.08
CA LEU A 44 4.81 -1.47 -1.55
C LEU A 44 6.15 -2.00 -2.11
N PRO A 45 7.33 -1.55 -1.64
CA PRO A 45 8.62 -2.15 -2.04
C PRO A 45 8.68 -3.67 -1.88
N GLU A 46 8.20 -4.22 -0.76
CA GLU A 46 8.13 -5.66 -0.51
C GLU A 46 7.12 -6.36 -1.44
N GLN A 47 5.94 -5.77 -1.66
CA GLN A 47 4.95 -6.30 -2.61
C GLN A 47 5.52 -6.41 -4.02
N LEU A 48 6.24 -5.38 -4.50
CA LEU A 48 6.89 -5.39 -5.81
C LEU A 48 7.96 -6.49 -5.92
N MET A 49 8.74 -6.69 -4.85
CA MET A 49 9.70 -7.80 -4.76
C MET A 49 8.97 -9.14 -4.85
N ILE A 50 7.94 -9.35 -4.02
CA ILE A 50 7.17 -10.60 -3.97
C ILE A 50 6.52 -10.92 -5.32
N ALA A 51 5.87 -9.94 -5.95
CA ALA A 51 5.24 -10.05 -7.26
C ALA A 51 6.24 -10.12 -8.42
N CYS A 52 7.55 -9.98 -8.16
CA CYS A 52 8.62 -10.05 -9.16
C CYS A 52 8.53 -8.96 -10.25
N VAL A 53 8.05 -7.77 -9.89
CA VAL A 53 7.85 -6.64 -10.82
C VAL A 53 8.78 -5.47 -10.53
N SER A 54 8.98 -4.63 -11.55
CA SER A 54 9.73 -3.38 -11.42
C SER A 54 8.94 -2.31 -10.68
N LYS A 55 9.60 -1.24 -10.23
CA LYS A 55 8.95 -0.09 -9.55
C LYS A 55 7.98 0.69 -10.44
N SER A 56 7.99 0.44 -11.75
CA SER A 56 7.14 1.10 -12.74
C SER A 56 5.93 0.26 -13.15
N ALA A 57 5.59 -0.78 -12.40
CA ALA A 57 4.40 -1.57 -12.57
C ALA A 57 3.70 -1.86 -11.24
N SER A 58 2.41 -2.15 -11.31
CA SER A 58 1.63 -2.60 -10.15
C SER A 58 2.01 -4.04 -9.77
N PRO A 59 2.10 -4.37 -8.47
CA PRO A 59 2.30 -5.74 -8.01
C PRO A 59 1.07 -6.63 -8.20
N VAL A 60 -0.12 -6.05 -8.35
CA VAL A 60 -1.40 -6.80 -8.37
C VAL A 60 -2.19 -6.60 -9.67
N THR A 61 -1.94 -5.54 -10.44
CA THR A 61 -2.54 -5.34 -11.77
C THR A 61 -1.47 -5.24 -12.88
N GLU A 62 -1.93 -5.25 -14.12
CA GLU A 62 -1.11 -4.98 -15.28
C GLU A 62 -0.78 -3.50 -15.50
N ALA A 63 -1.25 -2.60 -14.64
CA ALA A 63 -0.99 -1.16 -14.74
C ALA A 63 0.52 -0.87 -14.74
N THR A 64 0.90 0.07 -15.59
CA THR A 64 2.25 0.65 -15.63
C THR A 64 2.26 2.05 -15.03
N HIS A 65 3.45 2.58 -14.76
CA HIS A 65 3.63 3.89 -14.11
C HIS A 65 2.77 5.02 -14.70
N LYS A 66 2.65 5.07 -16.04
CA LYS A 66 1.85 6.10 -16.73
C LYS A 66 0.34 5.96 -16.53
N GLN A 67 -0.11 4.82 -16.04
CA GLN A 67 -1.51 4.46 -15.84
C GLN A 67 -1.90 4.47 -14.36
N PHE A 68 -0.97 4.75 -13.44
CA PHE A 68 -1.27 4.76 -12.00
C PHE A 68 -2.26 5.85 -11.58
N GLY A 69 -2.54 6.80 -12.46
CA GLY A 69 -3.56 7.82 -12.27
C GLY A 69 -4.93 7.45 -12.83
N ASP A 70 -5.08 6.33 -13.53
CA ASP A 70 -6.31 6.02 -14.26
C ASP A 70 -7.48 5.84 -13.29
N SER A 71 -8.68 6.22 -13.73
CA SER A 71 -9.91 6.16 -12.93
C SER A 71 -10.53 4.77 -12.86
N HIS A 72 -9.91 3.78 -13.48
CA HIS A 72 -10.39 2.40 -13.52
C HIS A 72 -9.30 1.43 -13.07
N SER A 73 -9.72 0.26 -12.60
CA SER A 73 -8.82 -0.85 -12.38
C SER A 73 -8.30 -1.41 -13.71
N HIS A 74 -7.05 -1.86 -13.73
CA HIS A 74 -6.49 -2.62 -14.84
C HIS A 74 -6.68 -4.12 -14.61
N SER A 75 -6.48 -4.91 -15.66
CA SER A 75 -6.50 -6.37 -15.58
C SER A 75 -5.59 -6.89 -14.47
N SER A 76 -6.03 -7.94 -13.78
CA SER A 76 -5.24 -8.58 -12.73
C SER A 76 -3.92 -9.12 -13.27
N ARG A 77 -2.82 -8.90 -12.54
CA ARG A 77 -1.54 -9.54 -12.81
C ARG A 77 -1.47 -10.88 -12.08
N THR A 78 -2.02 -11.89 -12.71
CA THR A 78 -2.02 -13.25 -12.13
C THR A 78 -0.59 -13.78 -11.96
N GLY A 79 -0.44 -14.72 -11.03
CA GLY A 79 0.79 -15.48 -10.84
C GLY A 79 1.22 -16.17 -12.13
N ASP A 80 0.27 -16.80 -12.82
CA ASP A 80 0.50 -17.50 -14.09
C ASP A 80 1.02 -16.56 -15.18
N LEU A 81 0.40 -15.38 -15.34
CA LEU A 81 0.87 -14.37 -16.30
C LEU A 81 2.32 -13.96 -16.01
N THR A 82 2.65 -13.79 -14.73
CA THR A 82 4.00 -13.44 -14.31
C THR A 82 4.99 -14.57 -14.61
N LEU A 83 4.63 -15.83 -14.33
CA LEU A 83 5.46 -17.00 -14.63
C LEU A 83 5.67 -17.18 -16.15
N GLN A 84 4.63 -17.02 -16.96
CA GLN A 84 4.72 -17.09 -18.42
C GLN A 84 5.68 -16.03 -18.97
N ARG A 85 5.62 -14.80 -18.46
CA ARG A 85 6.54 -13.72 -18.85
C ARG A 85 7.98 -14.00 -18.43
N ILE A 86 8.19 -14.56 -17.24
CA ILE A 86 9.53 -15.00 -16.79
C ILE A 86 10.09 -16.07 -17.72
N GLU A 87 9.28 -17.08 -18.07
CA GLU A 87 9.67 -18.16 -18.97
C GLU A 87 10.02 -17.63 -20.38
N GLN A 88 9.22 -16.69 -20.90
CA GLN A 88 9.49 -16.06 -22.19
C GLN A 88 10.87 -15.39 -22.22
N VAL A 89 11.25 -14.66 -21.17
CA VAL A 89 12.60 -14.06 -21.08
C VAL A 89 13.67 -15.15 -20.95
N ALA A 90 13.43 -16.19 -20.14
CA ALA A 90 14.37 -17.27 -19.92
C ALA A 90 14.67 -18.10 -21.19
N ARG A 91 13.70 -18.23 -22.11
CA ARG A 91 13.88 -18.88 -23.42
C ARG A 91 14.85 -18.11 -24.32
N GLY A 92 14.86 -16.78 -24.25
CA GLY A 92 15.79 -15.94 -25.02
C GLY A 92 17.18 -15.86 -24.38
N THR A 93 17.22 -15.62 -23.06
CA THR A 93 18.47 -15.56 -22.29
C THR A 93 18.28 -16.25 -20.95
N HIS A 94 18.78 -17.49 -20.81
CA HIS A 94 18.69 -18.18 -19.54
C HIS A 94 19.55 -17.48 -18.45
N PRO A 95 19.04 -17.24 -17.24
CA PRO A 95 19.73 -16.44 -16.21
C PRO A 95 21.03 -17.08 -15.71
N TRP A 96 21.17 -18.40 -15.84
CA TRP A 96 22.40 -19.11 -15.48
C TRP A 96 23.52 -18.94 -16.53
N ASN A 97 23.16 -18.56 -17.76
CA ASN A 97 24.12 -18.29 -18.82
C ASN A 97 24.55 -16.82 -18.81
N ASN A 98 23.60 -15.90 -18.62
CA ASN A 98 23.87 -14.47 -18.56
C ASN A 98 22.82 -13.72 -17.71
N LEU A 99 23.08 -13.62 -16.41
CA LEU A 99 22.20 -12.96 -15.45
C LEU A 99 21.94 -11.48 -15.80
N SER A 100 22.98 -10.75 -16.18
CA SER A 100 22.88 -9.32 -16.49
C SER A 100 21.97 -9.06 -17.68
N ARG A 101 22.08 -9.88 -18.73
CA ARG A 101 21.22 -9.79 -19.91
C ARG A 101 19.78 -10.22 -19.59
N PHE A 102 19.59 -11.30 -18.83
CA PHE A 102 18.25 -11.71 -18.36
C PHE A 102 17.56 -10.60 -17.56
N GLN A 103 18.26 -9.98 -16.61
CA GLN A 103 17.70 -8.88 -15.82
C GLN A 103 17.36 -7.65 -16.67
N ARG A 104 18.17 -7.34 -17.68
CA ARG A 104 17.90 -6.24 -18.61
C ARG A 104 16.66 -6.52 -19.46
N GLU A 105 16.54 -7.72 -20.03
CA GLU A 105 15.37 -8.15 -20.82
C GLU A 105 14.10 -8.25 -19.94
N ALA A 106 14.20 -8.75 -18.71
CA ALA A 106 13.08 -8.77 -17.78
C ALA A 106 12.55 -7.35 -17.47
N LYS A 107 13.46 -6.38 -17.31
CA LYS A 107 13.09 -4.98 -17.02
C LYS A 107 12.32 -4.32 -18.17
N THR A 108 12.58 -4.68 -19.44
CA THR A 108 11.84 -4.07 -20.58
C THR A 108 10.35 -4.42 -20.54
N ILE A 109 10.00 -5.57 -19.94
CA ILE A 109 8.62 -6.03 -19.74
C ILE A 109 8.14 -5.86 -18.29
N GLN A 110 8.74 -4.93 -17.54
CA GLN A 110 8.36 -4.57 -16.18
C GLN A 110 8.55 -5.66 -15.10
N LEU A 111 9.39 -6.66 -15.35
CA LEU A 111 9.79 -7.64 -14.33
C LEU A 111 11.07 -7.20 -13.58
N SER A 112 11.23 -7.68 -12.35
CA SER A 112 12.41 -7.37 -11.52
C SER A 112 13.64 -8.22 -11.84
N GLY A 113 13.51 -9.25 -12.68
CA GLY A 113 14.59 -10.19 -13.01
C GLY A 113 14.71 -11.36 -12.04
N VAL A 114 13.64 -11.71 -11.32
CA VAL A 114 13.54 -12.94 -10.55
C VAL A 114 13.15 -14.09 -11.49
N HIS A 115 13.97 -15.15 -11.51
CA HIS A 115 13.69 -16.34 -12.34
C HIS A 115 12.75 -17.35 -11.65
N LEU A 116 12.91 -17.56 -10.35
CA LEU A 116 12.16 -18.56 -9.60
C LEU A 116 11.46 -17.90 -8.41
N PRO A 117 10.25 -17.34 -8.61
CA PRO A 117 9.46 -16.81 -7.50
C PRO A 117 9.15 -17.91 -6.49
N PHE A 118 9.19 -17.62 -5.20
CA PHE A 118 8.94 -18.63 -4.16
C PHE A 118 7.52 -19.20 -4.25
N TRP A 119 6.53 -18.43 -4.68
CA TRP A 119 5.14 -18.86 -4.75
C TRP A 119 4.82 -19.72 -5.99
N ARG A 120 5.76 -19.88 -6.93
CA ARG A 120 5.56 -20.57 -8.23
C ARG A 120 5.01 -22.00 -8.15
N ASN A 121 5.22 -22.67 -7.02
CA ASN A 121 4.81 -24.05 -6.77
C ASN A 121 4.07 -24.18 -5.43
N TRP A 122 3.48 -23.10 -4.95
CA TRP A 122 2.61 -23.14 -3.78
C TRP A 122 1.17 -23.24 -4.27
N PRO A 123 0.45 -24.35 -4.01
CA PRO A 123 -0.91 -24.54 -4.47
C PRO A 123 -1.81 -23.34 -4.16
N PHE A 124 -2.53 -22.86 -5.17
CA PHE A 124 -3.46 -21.72 -5.13
C PHE A 124 -2.87 -20.36 -4.75
N ALA A 125 -1.53 -20.23 -4.66
CA ALA A 125 -0.89 -18.97 -4.34
C ALA A 125 -0.80 -18.06 -5.58
N ASP A 126 -1.57 -16.97 -5.58
CA ASP A 126 -1.50 -15.91 -6.60
C ASP A 126 -1.17 -14.55 -5.95
N PRO A 127 -0.07 -13.87 -6.33
CA PRO A 127 0.28 -12.57 -5.79
C PRO A 127 -0.84 -11.53 -5.90
N SER A 128 -1.65 -11.55 -6.96
CA SER A 128 -2.79 -10.63 -7.13
C SER A 128 -3.91 -10.87 -6.12
N ILE A 129 -3.90 -12.02 -5.43
CA ILE A 129 -4.89 -12.39 -4.42
C ILE A 129 -4.32 -12.24 -3.01
N PHE A 130 -3.14 -12.83 -2.75
CA PHE A 130 -2.60 -12.85 -1.40
C PHE A 130 -1.85 -11.58 -1.01
N LEU A 131 -1.40 -10.74 -1.97
CA LEU A 131 -0.81 -9.43 -1.64
C LEU A 131 -1.93 -8.45 -1.29
N LEU A 132 -2.20 -8.32 -0.01
CA LEU A 132 -3.28 -7.48 0.46
C LEU A 132 -2.85 -6.01 0.52
N PRO A 133 -3.72 -5.08 0.11
CA PRO A 133 -3.49 -3.68 0.32
C PRO A 133 -3.42 -3.38 1.82
N GLU A 134 -2.35 -2.70 2.24
CA GLU A 134 -2.08 -2.44 3.65
C GLU A 134 -2.47 -1.00 4.03
N ILE A 135 -3.26 -0.85 5.10
CA ILE A 135 -3.85 0.44 5.50
C ILE A 135 -2.80 1.49 5.88
N LEU A 136 -1.75 1.11 6.61
CA LEU A 136 -0.75 2.04 7.11
C LEU A 136 0.14 2.60 6.00
N HIS A 137 0.75 1.73 5.21
CA HIS A 137 1.71 2.06 4.17
C HIS A 137 1.06 2.51 2.87
N THR A 138 -0.18 2.09 2.58
CA THR A 138 -0.93 2.55 1.41
C THR A 138 -1.77 3.77 1.77
N CYS A 139 -2.79 3.64 2.63
CA CYS A 139 -3.74 4.72 2.88
C CYS A 139 -3.15 5.88 3.71
N HIS A 140 -2.69 5.60 4.93
CA HIS A 140 -2.19 6.67 5.81
C HIS A 140 -0.96 7.35 5.21
N LYS A 141 -0.01 6.57 4.70
CA LYS A 141 1.17 7.14 4.06
C LYS A 141 0.84 7.90 2.77
N PHE A 142 -0.17 7.49 1.98
CA PHE A 142 -0.66 8.30 0.85
C PHE A 142 -1.22 9.65 1.33
N PHE A 143 -1.98 9.66 2.41
CA PHE A 143 -2.49 10.90 2.98
C PHE A 143 -1.35 11.87 3.35
N PHE A 144 -0.29 11.41 4.02
CA PHE A 144 0.82 12.28 4.41
C PHE A 144 1.74 12.68 3.25
N ASP A 145 2.07 11.73 2.37
CA ASP A 145 2.98 11.99 1.25
C ASP A 145 2.34 12.90 0.19
N HIS A 146 1.00 12.95 0.13
CA HIS A 146 0.27 13.60 -0.97
C HIS A 146 -0.83 14.53 -0.49
N VAL A 147 -1.89 14.01 0.15
CA VAL A 147 -3.10 14.81 0.46
C VAL A 147 -2.79 16.00 1.37
N LEU A 148 -2.06 15.77 2.47
CA LEU A 148 -1.64 16.83 3.38
C LEU A 148 -0.70 17.81 2.67
N SER A 149 0.20 17.31 1.82
CA SER A 149 1.08 18.16 1.02
C SER A 149 0.28 19.08 0.10
N TRP A 150 -0.72 18.58 -0.62
CA TRP A 150 -1.57 19.39 -1.50
C TRP A 150 -2.32 20.47 -0.72
N CYS A 151 -2.81 20.15 0.47
CA CYS A 151 -3.48 21.15 1.32
C CYS A 151 -2.51 22.23 1.79
N ARG A 152 -1.27 21.87 2.16
CA ARG A 152 -0.21 22.82 2.54
C ARG A 152 0.19 23.73 1.38
N GLU A 153 0.37 23.16 0.18
CA GLU A 153 0.76 23.93 -1.00
C GLU A 153 -0.31 24.93 -1.44
N LEU A 154 -1.59 24.63 -1.18
CA LEU A 154 -2.69 25.52 -1.56
C LEU A 154 -2.98 26.62 -0.53
N LEU A 155 -2.88 26.30 0.76
CA LEU A 155 -3.28 27.21 1.84
C LEU A 155 -2.12 27.90 2.53
N GLU A 156 -0.89 27.41 2.36
CA GLU A 156 0.31 27.97 2.99
C GLU A 156 0.10 28.18 4.51
N ASP A 157 0.28 29.41 4.99
CA ASP A 157 0.15 29.78 6.40
C ASP A 157 -1.29 29.67 6.95
N ASP A 158 -2.31 29.76 6.09
CA ASP A 158 -3.71 29.69 6.51
C ASP A 158 -4.07 28.33 7.11
N LEU A 159 -3.45 27.25 6.61
CA LEU A 159 -3.66 25.91 7.16
C LEU A 159 -3.18 25.85 8.62
N ASP A 160 -1.99 26.40 8.88
CA ASP A 160 -1.42 26.43 10.22
C ASP A 160 -2.23 27.35 11.15
N ALA A 161 -2.67 28.51 10.67
CA ALA A 161 -3.54 29.41 11.44
C ALA A 161 -4.82 28.69 11.90
N ARG A 162 -5.45 27.92 11.02
CA ARG A 162 -6.65 27.15 11.37
C ARG A 162 -6.40 26.04 12.38
N PHE A 163 -5.31 25.29 12.24
CA PHE A 163 -4.92 24.28 13.23
C PHE A 163 -4.59 24.89 14.59
N LYS A 164 -4.00 26.08 14.63
CA LYS A 164 -3.73 26.85 15.86
C LYS A 164 -5.02 27.32 16.54
N CYS A 165 -6.02 27.76 15.76
CA CYS A 165 -7.31 28.20 16.27
C CYS A 165 -8.25 27.04 16.67
N HIS A 166 -7.97 25.81 16.25
CA HIS A 166 -8.83 24.66 16.56
C HIS A 166 -8.93 24.42 18.07
N HIS A 167 -10.16 24.34 18.58
CA HIS A 167 -10.43 24.14 20.00
C HIS A 167 -9.73 22.91 20.57
N LYS A 168 -9.19 23.04 21.79
CA LYS A 168 -8.57 21.92 22.52
C LYS A 168 -9.65 20.90 22.90
N ARG A 169 -9.53 19.67 22.42
CA ARG A 169 -10.46 18.57 22.76
C ARG A 169 -9.73 17.50 23.54
N VAL A 170 -10.44 16.86 24.47
CA VAL A 170 -9.92 15.68 25.18
C VAL A 170 -9.61 14.59 24.16
N ALA A 171 -8.46 13.91 24.34
CA ALA A 171 -8.00 12.81 23.49
C ALA A 171 -7.69 13.14 22.01
N VAL A 172 -7.67 14.41 21.62
CA VAL A 172 -7.22 14.87 20.29
C VAL A 172 -6.03 15.81 20.46
N ARG A 173 -4.98 15.65 19.65
CA ARG A 173 -3.84 16.56 19.66
C ARG A 173 -4.27 17.97 19.26
N HIS A 174 -3.88 18.94 20.06
CA HIS A 174 -3.93 20.35 19.68
C HIS A 174 -2.59 20.78 19.07
N PHE A 175 -2.64 21.40 17.89
CA PHE A 175 -1.47 21.80 17.10
C PHE A 175 -1.18 23.30 17.28
N ALA A 176 -0.73 23.69 18.49
CA ALA A 176 -0.43 25.08 18.82
C ALA A 176 0.68 25.71 17.95
N GLY A 177 1.53 24.88 17.35
CA GLY A 177 2.56 25.30 16.39
C GLY A 177 2.13 25.22 14.92
N GLY A 178 0.88 24.87 14.62
CA GLY A 178 0.46 24.46 13.28
C GLY A 178 0.89 23.03 12.95
N VAL A 179 0.69 22.63 11.69
CA VAL A 179 1.01 21.29 11.19
C VAL A 179 2.15 21.29 10.19
N SER A 180 2.54 22.42 9.60
CA SER A 180 3.49 22.46 8.47
C SER A 180 4.94 22.19 8.86
N HIS A 181 5.36 22.53 10.09
CA HIS A 181 6.77 22.47 10.50
C HIS A 181 7.15 21.29 11.41
N ILE A 182 6.25 20.31 11.61
CA ILE A 182 6.52 19.18 12.51
C ILE A 182 7.45 18.17 11.81
N LYS A 183 8.73 18.14 12.25
CA LYS A 183 9.78 17.28 11.66
C LYS A 183 9.56 15.78 11.90
N GLN A 184 8.97 15.41 13.04
CA GLN A 184 8.66 14.03 13.39
C GLN A 184 7.26 14.01 14.02
N MET A 185 6.29 13.45 13.31
CA MET A 185 4.95 13.22 13.82
C MET A 185 4.82 11.80 14.33
N THR A 186 4.13 11.63 15.45
CA THR A 186 3.71 10.31 15.93
C THR A 186 2.53 9.79 15.10
N GLY A 187 2.32 8.48 15.05
CA GLY A 187 1.16 7.88 14.37
C GLY A 187 -0.20 8.38 14.92
N ARG A 188 -0.24 8.88 16.16
CA ARG A 188 -1.44 9.53 16.72
C ARG A 188 -1.66 10.91 16.12
N GLU A 189 -0.62 11.74 16.04
CA GLU A 189 -0.71 13.08 15.44
C GLU A 189 -1.08 13.01 13.96
N HIS A 190 -0.50 12.05 13.26
CA HIS A 190 -0.88 11.68 11.91
C HIS A 190 -2.41 11.46 11.80
N ARG A 191 -2.96 10.53 12.58
CA ARG A 191 -4.40 10.23 12.55
C ARG A 191 -5.27 11.43 12.92
N ASP A 192 -4.87 12.24 13.88
CA ASP A 192 -5.64 13.43 14.28
C ASP A 192 -5.72 14.46 13.15
N ILE A 193 -4.62 14.70 12.42
CA ILE A 193 -4.61 15.58 11.24
C ILE A 193 -5.53 15.02 10.15
N GLN A 194 -5.44 13.72 9.86
CA GLN A 194 -6.29 13.08 8.85
C GLN A 194 -7.78 13.18 9.18
N ARG A 195 -8.16 13.13 10.47
CA ARG A 195 -9.55 13.30 10.94
C ARG A 195 -10.07 14.71 10.74
N THR A 196 -9.22 15.72 10.90
CA THR A 196 -9.65 17.11 10.89
C THR A 196 -9.35 17.84 9.58
N ILE A 197 -8.66 17.23 8.62
CA ILE A 197 -8.22 17.92 7.40
C ILE A 197 -9.37 18.53 6.59
N VAL A 198 -10.46 17.79 6.38
CA VAL A 198 -11.63 18.26 5.62
C VAL A 198 -12.26 19.50 6.26
N PRO A 199 -12.62 19.51 7.56
CA PRO A 199 -13.13 20.72 8.19
C PRO A 199 -12.07 21.84 8.26
N MET A 200 -10.77 21.53 8.35
CA MET A 200 -9.73 22.55 8.35
C MET A 200 -9.65 23.30 7.01
N ILE A 201 -9.85 22.64 5.88
CA ILE A 201 -9.77 23.31 4.57
C ILE A 201 -11.11 23.86 4.06
N ALA A 202 -12.22 23.49 4.70
CA ALA A 202 -13.56 23.91 4.28
C ALA A 202 -13.72 25.44 4.31
N GLY A 203 -14.26 25.98 3.20
CA GLY A 203 -14.47 27.42 3.01
C GLY A 203 -13.23 28.22 2.58
N CYS A 204 -12.04 27.62 2.53
CA CYS A 204 -10.80 28.29 2.12
C CYS A 204 -10.20 27.76 0.82
N VAL A 205 -10.76 26.68 0.25
CA VAL A 205 -10.26 26.06 -0.97
C VAL A 205 -11.38 25.99 -2.03
N PRO A 206 -11.05 25.90 -3.33
CA PRO A 206 -12.06 25.75 -4.37
C PRO A 206 -12.99 24.55 -4.10
N PRO A 207 -14.30 24.65 -4.39
CA PRO A 207 -15.25 23.57 -4.09
C PRO A 207 -14.88 22.22 -4.70
N ARG A 208 -14.34 22.18 -5.93
CA ARG A 208 -13.88 20.93 -6.57
C ARG A 208 -12.69 20.32 -5.84
N PHE A 209 -11.75 21.14 -5.37
CA PHE A 209 -10.62 20.68 -4.56
C PHE A 209 -11.12 20.06 -3.25
N LEU A 210 -12.02 20.75 -2.53
CA LEU A 210 -12.62 20.23 -1.29
C LEU A 210 -13.31 18.87 -1.52
N ARG A 211 -14.06 18.73 -2.62
CA ARG A 211 -14.72 17.45 -2.97
C ARG A 211 -13.71 16.33 -3.19
N ALA A 212 -12.61 16.59 -3.92
CA ALA A 212 -11.56 15.59 -4.11
C ALA A 212 -10.95 15.15 -2.78
N ILE A 213 -10.55 16.09 -1.92
CA ILE A 213 -9.96 15.76 -0.61
C ILE A 213 -10.96 15.01 0.27
N ARG A 214 -12.23 15.44 0.32
CA ARG A 214 -13.27 14.75 1.08
C ARG A 214 -13.49 13.32 0.59
N ALA A 215 -13.54 13.13 -0.72
CA ALA A 215 -13.77 11.83 -1.34
C ALA A 215 -12.66 10.83 -0.99
N ILE A 216 -11.39 11.23 -1.13
CA ILE A 216 -10.27 10.32 -0.81
C ILE A 216 -10.14 10.05 0.69
N ILE A 217 -10.48 11.03 1.54
CA ILE A 217 -10.55 10.80 2.99
C ILE A 217 -11.67 9.82 3.35
N SER A 218 -12.83 9.93 2.69
CA SER A 218 -13.96 9.01 2.87
C SER A 218 -13.58 7.58 2.48
N PHE A 219 -12.93 7.41 1.32
CA PHE A 219 -12.37 6.11 0.90
C PHE A 219 -11.45 5.51 1.97
N ILE A 220 -10.49 6.29 2.48
CA ILE A 220 -9.55 5.81 3.49
C ILE A 220 -10.26 5.37 4.78
N TYR A 221 -11.30 6.07 5.21
CA TYR A 221 -12.08 5.66 6.39
C TYR A 221 -12.94 4.43 6.13
N GLN A 222 -13.59 4.34 4.98
CA GLN A 222 -14.40 3.19 4.61
C GLN A 222 -13.54 1.92 4.49
N ALA A 223 -12.33 2.02 3.94
CA ALA A 223 -11.37 0.92 3.88
C ALA A 223 -10.94 0.36 5.25
N GLN A 224 -11.12 1.14 6.32
CA GLN A 224 -10.83 0.75 7.70
C GLN A 224 -12.03 0.13 8.43
N SER A 225 -13.17 -0.05 7.75
CA SER A 225 -14.36 -0.62 8.39
C SER A 225 -14.05 -2.01 8.95
N PRO A 226 -14.43 -2.30 10.20
CA PRO A 226 -14.26 -3.64 10.77
C PRO A 226 -15.16 -4.68 10.09
N ILE A 227 -16.23 -4.22 9.43
CA ILE A 227 -17.23 -5.06 8.77
C ILE A 227 -17.53 -4.45 7.41
N HIS A 228 -17.50 -5.28 6.38
CA HIS A 228 -17.88 -4.90 5.02
C HIS A 228 -19.11 -5.67 4.56
N THR A 229 -20.06 -4.93 4.02
CA THR A 229 -21.18 -5.41 3.20
C THR A 229 -20.96 -4.99 1.75
N ASP A 230 -21.65 -5.61 0.80
CA ASP A 230 -21.60 -5.19 -0.62
C ASP A 230 -21.90 -3.70 -0.79
N THR A 231 -22.85 -3.17 0.00
CA THR A 231 -23.16 -1.73 0.03
C THR A 231 -21.97 -0.90 0.47
N SER A 232 -21.32 -1.25 1.59
CA SER A 232 -20.16 -0.50 2.08
C SER A 232 -18.96 -0.54 1.12
N VAL A 233 -18.79 -1.66 0.39
CA VAL A 233 -17.74 -1.79 -0.61
C VAL A 233 -18.05 -0.90 -1.82
N LYS A 234 -19.31 -0.85 -2.27
CA LYS A 234 -19.74 0.05 -3.35
C LYS A 234 -19.58 1.52 -2.97
N GLU A 235 -19.88 1.89 -1.72
CA GLU A 235 -19.67 3.27 -1.21
C GLU A 235 -18.18 3.64 -1.18
N MET A 236 -17.32 2.69 -0.83
CA MET A 236 -15.87 2.83 -0.91
C MET A 236 -15.40 3.03 -2.35
N GLU A 237 -15.81 2.17 -3.28
CA GLU A 237 -15.52 2.31 -4.72
C GLU A 237 -16.04 3.66 -5.25
N SER A 238 -17.23 4.08 -4.85
CA SER A 238 -17.82 5.38 -5.24
C SER A 238 -17.01 6.57 -4.71
N SER A 239 -16.46 6.50 -3.50
CA SER A 239 -15.62 7.57 -2.94
C SER A 239 -14.30 7.69 -3.71
N LEU A 240 -13.72 6.57 -4.15
CA LEU A 240 -12.55 6.58 -5.03
C LEU A 240 -12.90 7.20 -6.40
N GLN A 241 -14.05 6.85 -6.98
CA GLN A 241 -14.50 7.44 -8.24
C GLN A 241 -14.77 8.94 -8.14
N GLU A 242 -15.39 9.41 -7.05
CA GLU A 242 -15.57 10.85 -6.80
C GLU A 242 -14.21 11.58 -6.70
N PHE A 243 -13.20 10.96 -6.09
CA PHE A 243 -11.84 11.50 -6.09
C PHE A 243 -11.31 11.61 -7.53
N HIS A 244 -11.39 10.56 -8.34
CA HIS A 244 -10.92 10.60 -9.73
C HIS A 244 -11.65 11.64 -10.58
N ALA A 245 -12.96 11.87 -10.36
CA ALA A 245 -13.75 12.88 -11.06
C ALA A 245 -13.37 14.33 -10.70
N HIS A 246 -12.68 14.54 -9.58
CA HIS A 246 -12.38 15.88 -9.05
C HIS A 246 -10.91 16.17 -8.82
N LYS A 247 -10.01 15.18 -8.87
CA LYS A 247 -8.59 15.33 -8.56
C LYS A 247 -7.86 16.33 -9.46
N ASP A 248 -8.33 16.59 -10.68
CA ASP A 248 -7.73 17.58 -11.58
C ASP A 248 -7.78 19.00 -10.98
N ALA A 249 -8.72 19.28 -10.07
CA ALA A 249 -8.75 20.54 -9.32
C ALA A 249 -7.48 20.76 -8.46
N ILE A 250 -6.75 19.69 -8.11
CA ILE A 250 -5.46 19.78 -7.40
C ILE A 250 -4.37 20.29 -8.35
N ILE A 251 -4.42 19.90 -9.62
CA ILE A 251 -3.50 20.38 -10.66
C ILE A 251 -3.86 21.83 -11.03
N GLU A 252 -5.15 22.12 -11.27
CA GLU A 252 -5.66 23.46 -11.57
C GLU A 252 -5.27 24.48 -10.48
N ALA A 253 -5.27 24.05 -9.21
CA ALA A 253 -4.86 24.86 -8.08
C ALA A 253 -3.34 24.95 -7.86
N ASN A 254 -2.53 24.35 -8.75
CA ASN A 254 -1.07 24.22 -8.61
C ASN A 254 -0.61 23.60 -7.28
N ALA A 255 -1.48 22.83 -6.62
CA ALA A 255 -1.22 22.26 -5.30
C ALA A 255 -0.37 20.98 -5.37
N ARG A 256 -0.31 20.35 -6.54
CA ARG A 256 0.51 19.15 -6.76
C ARG A 256 1.96 19.51 -7.10
N LYS A 257 2.74 19.86 -6.08
CA LYS A 257 4.18 20.11 -6.22
C LYS A 257 5.02 19.00 -5.61
N THR A 258 6.20 18.76 -6.18
CA THR A 258 7.22 17.90 -5.62
C THR A 258 8.52 18.67 -5.49
N ARG A 259 9.29 18.44 -4.42
CA ARG A 259 10.57 19.12 -4.19
C ARG A 259 11.56 19.00 -5.36
N SER A 260 11.51 17.90 -6.10
CA SER A 260 12.47 17.59 -7.17
C SER A 260 12.03 18.00 -8.58
N ALA A 261 10.73 18.16 -8.85
CA ALA A 261 10.22 18.38 -10.21
C ALA A 261 9.28 19.58 -10.34
N GLY A 262 9.06 20.36 -9.27
CA GLY A 262 8.08 21.46 -9.29
C GLY A 262 6.65 20.95 -9.41
N THR A 263 5.80 21.70 -10.13
CA THR A 263 4.41 21.34 -10.40
C THR A 263 4.33 20.08 -11.26
N LYS A 264 3.51 19.11 -10.85
CA LYS A 264 3.23 17.88 -11.61
C LYS A 264 1.80 17.88 -12.11
N ASN A 265 1.65 17.57 -13.40
CA ASN A 265 0.36 17.50 -14.10
C ASN A 265 -0.19 16.06 -14.22
N ASP A 266 0.44 15.10 -13.53
CA ASP A 266 0.06 13.69 -13.58
C ASP A 266 -0.20 13.12 -12.18
N PHE A 267 -1.00 12.05 -12.11
CA PHE A 267 -1.22 11.29 -10.88
C PHE A 267 -0.55 9.91 -10.95
N HIS A 268 0.70 9.83 -11.43
CA HIS A 268 1.47 8.58 -11.45
C HIS A 268 1.92 8.16 -10.04
N ILE A 269 0.96 7.90 -9.15
CA ILE A 269 1.16 7.58 -7.75
C ILE A 269 0.86 6.08 -7.57
N PRO A 270 1.86 5.24 -7.28
CA PRO A 270 1.64 3.79 -7.15
C PRO A 270 0.55 3.42 -6.12
N LYS A 271 0.50 4.13 -4.99
CA LYS A 271 -0.52 3.90 -3.95
C LYS A 271 -1.94 4.25 -4.40
N LEU A 272 -2.10 5.19 -5.34
CA LEU A 272 -3.40 5.53 -5.91
C LEU A 272 -3.91 4.39 -6.79
N GLU A 273 -3.03 3.80 -7.60
CA GLU A 273 -3.36 2.61 -8.39
C GLU A 273 -3.81 1.45 -7.50
N LEU A 274 -3.07 1.20 -6.41
CA LEU A 274 -3.41 0.14 -5.47
C LEU A 274 -4.78 0.32 -4.80
N PHE A 275 -5.36 1.52 -4.75
CA PHE A 275 -6.70 1.70 -4.19
C PHE A 275 -7.77 0.94 -4.97
N HIS A 276 -7.56 0.68 -6.26
CA HIS A 276 -8.47 -0.14 -7.08
C HIS A 276 -8.50 -1.62 -6.68
N SER A 277 -7.49 -2.13 -5.95
CA SER A 277 -7.47 -3.53 -5.50
C SER A 277 -8.21 -3.77 -4.18
N PHE A 278 -8.57 -2.72 -3.43
CA PHE A 278 -9.15 -2.84 -2.09
C PHE A 278 -10.47 -3.62 -2.10
N ALA A 279 -11.35 -3.33 -3.06
CA ALA A 279 -12.66 -3.97 -3.11
C ALA A 279 -12.55 -5.47 -3.42
N ALA A 280 -11.67 -5.85 -4.35
CA ALA A 280 -11.37 -7.25 -4.63
C ALA A 280 -10.73 -7.95 -3.41
N ALA A 281 -9.77 -7.29 -2.76
CA ALA A 281 -9.11 -7.82 -1.57
C ALA A 281 -10.09 -8.05 -0.41
N ILE A 282 -11.00 -7.11 -0.15
CA ILE A 282 -12.03 -7.23 0.89
C ILE A 282 -13.00 -8.39 0.58
N ARG A 283 -13.44 -8.52 -0.67
CA ARG A 283 -14.35 -9.61 -1.07
C ARG A 283 -13.66 -10.99 -0.92
N ASN A 284 -12.36 -11.06 -1.18
CA ASN A 284 -11.60 -12.31 -1.09
C ASN A 284 -11.14 -12.65 0.34
N ASN A 285 -10.86 -11.64 1.19
CA ASN A 285 -10.15 -11.82 2.46
C ASN A 285 -10.81 -11.15 3.68
N SER A 286 -12.04 -10.66 3.53
CA SER A 286 -12.74 -9.88 4.57
C SER A 286 -12.04 -8.56 4.90
N GLY A 287 -12.37 -7.94 6.03
CA GLY A 287 -11.88 -6.62 6.43
C GLY A 287 -10.36 -6.52 6.50
N LEU A 288 -9.79 -5.49 5.88
CA LEU A 288 -8.33 -5.31 5.75
C LEU A 288 -7.65 -4.96 7.06
N ILE A 289 -8.40 -4.51 8.06
CA ILE A 289 -7.86 -4.08 9.36
C ILE A 289 -7.08 -5.18 10.09
N GLN A 290 -7.41 -6.45 9.84
CA GLN A 290 -6.68 -7.59 10.42
C GLN A 290 -5.29 -7.82 9.81
N TYR A 291 -5.03 -7.23 8.64
CA TYR A 291 -3.79 -7.37 7.88
C TYR A 291 -2.91 -6.13 7.95
N THR A 292 -3.18 -5.22 8.89
CA THR A 292 -2.38 -3.99 9.05
C THR A 292 -0.99 -4.26 9.62
N ALA A 293 -0.03 -3.45 9.19
CA ALA A 293 1.33 -3.44 9.72
C ALA A 293 1.45 -2.74 11.10
N ASP A 294 0.38 -2.14 11.64
CA ASP A 294 0.42 -1.48 12.97
C ASP A 294 0.98 -2.42 14.06
N VAL A 295 0.60 -3.71 14.03
CA VAL A 295 1.05 -4.70 15.03
C VAL A 295 2.53 -4.99 14.87
N SER A 296 3.00 -5.26 13.64
CA SER A 296 4.40 -5.56 13.37
C SER A 296 5.29 -4.33 13.63
N GLU A 297 4.86 -3.12 13.25
CA GLU A 297 5.58 -1.88 13.57
C GLU A 297 5.69 -1.63 15.07
N ARG A 298 4.62 -1.90 15.83
CA ARG A 298 4.68 -1.83 17.29
C ARG A 298 5.70 -2.82 17.87
N LEU A 299 5.75 -4.05 17.33
CA LEU A 299 6.72 -5.06 17.74
C LEU A 299 8.15 -4.69 17.32
N LEU A 300 8.36 -4.03 16.19
CA LEU A 300 9.69 -3.54 15.78
C LEU A 300 10.27 -2.56 16.80
N ILE A 301 9.43 -1.73 17.44
CA ILE A 301 9.90 -0.85 18.52
C ILE A 301 10.44 -1.67 19.70
N THR A 302 9.69 -2.68 20.14
CA THR A 302 10.03 -3.45 21.35
C THR A 302 11.11 -4.50 21.13
N HIS A 303 11.13 -5.15 19.97
CA HIS A 303 12.01 -6.30 19.67
C HIS A 303 13.23 -5.94 18.82
N CYS A 304 13.24 -4.79 18.14
CA CYS A 304 14.38 -4.39 17.31
C CYS A 304 14.99 -3.07 17.77
N LYS A 305 14.22 -1.97 17.79
CA LYS A 305 14.75 -0.63 18.08
C LYS A 305 15.29 -0.51 19.51
N ARG A 306 14.49 -0.89 20.51
CA ARG A 306 14.92 -0.82 21.93
C ARG A 306 16.13 -1.72 22.23
N PRO A 307 16.20 -2.98 21.76
CA PRO A 307 17.42 -3.77 21.91
C PRO A 307 18.62 -3.14 21.19
N PHE A 308 18.43 -2.61 19.98
CA PHE A 308 19.49 -1.95 19.22
C PHE A 308 20.05 -0.73 19.94
N GLU A 309 19.20 0.14 20.49
CA GLU A 309 19.61 1.28 21.33
C GLU A 309 20.39 0.87 22.59
N ARG A 310 20.22 -0.38 23.04
CA ARG A 310 20.97 -0.94 24.19
C ARG A 310 22.27 -1.63 23.77
N THR A 311 22.59 -1.67 22.48
CA THR A 311 23.89 -2.14 22.00
C THR A 311 24.92 -1.02 22.01
N ASN A 312 26.20 -1.37 21.98
CA ASN A 312 27.31 -0.41 21.91
C ASN A 312 27.33 0.45 20.61
N LYS A 313 26.40 0.24 19.68
CA LYS A 313 26.30 0.95 18.40
C LYS A 313 25.58 2.31 18.46
N ASN A 314 25.24 2.78 19.66
CA ASN A 314 24.68 4.14 19.86
C ASN A 314 25.74 5.26 19.78
N LYS A 315 26.98 4.96 19.38
CA LYS A 315 28.10 5.92 19.31
C LYS A 315 28.74 6.07 17.93
N ASP A 316 28.22 5.43 16.89
CA ASP A 316 28.66 5.62 15.50
C ASP A 316 27.69 6.50 14.71
#